data_AF-A0A516TKZ7-F1
#
_entry.id   AF-A0A516TKZ7-F1
#
_cell.length_a   1.000
_cell.length_b   1.000
_cell.length_c   1.000
_cell.angle_alpha   90.00
_cell.angle_beta   90.00
_cell.angle_gamma   90.00
#
_symmetry.space_group_name_H-M   'P 1'
#
loop_
_entity.id
_entity.type
_entity.pdbx_description
1 polymer ?
#
loop_
_entity_poly.entity_id
_entity_poly.type
_entity_poly.pdbx_seq_one_letter_code
_entity_poly.pdbx_strand_id
1 'polypeptide(L)'
;MKLRNDKVETETQLARLDLALKMVGFSNKRTFQQKDEEASKSKEIQVMKSRYDYFLKKKEQLFLRSSIDGIIVSPNVESLKGRYFKAGETILKIRDMHHFSLVAPLNQSQSRIVYSGAEVKGIWISTKKYFIVMLPM
;
A
#
# COMPACT_ATOMS: atom_id res chain seq x y z
N MET A 1 4.53 9.30 0.55
CA MET A 1 5.30 9.66 -0.68
C MET A 1 4.36 9.58 -1.88
N LYS A 2 4.47 10.45 -2.88
CA LYS A 2 3.61 10.42 -4.08
C LYS A 2 4.43 10.09 -5.32
N LEU A 3 4.04 9.07 -6.07
CA LEU A 3 4.58 8.75 -7.38
C LEU A 3 3.92 9.64 -8.44
N ARG A 4 4.71 10.08 -9.42
CA ARG A 4 4.18 10.82 -10.57
C ARG A 4 3.85 9.84 -11.70
N ASN A 5 2.62 9.89 -12.19
CA ASN A 5 2.20 9.15 -13.37
C ASN A 5 1.15 9.98 -14.13
N ASP A 6 1.65 10.81 -15.04
CA ASP A 6 0.84 11.77 -15.78
C ASP A 6 -0.28 11.08 -16.56
N LYS A 7 -0.03 9.87 -17.10
CA LYS A 7 -1.05 9.08 -17.80
C LYS A 7 -2.23 8.72 -16.90
N VAL A 8 -1.98 8.29 -15.66
CA VAL A 8 -3.08 7.97 -14.72
C VAL A 8 -3.83 9.23 -14.33
N GLU A 9 -3.13 10.35 -14.11
CA GLU A 9 -3.78 11.63 -13.77
C GLU A 9 -4.67 12.15 -14.92
N THR A 10 -4.19 12.09 -16.17
CA THR A 10 -4.98 12.48 -17.34
C THR A 10 -6.17 11.55 -17.57
N GLU A 11 -5.99 10.23 -17.49
CA GLU A 11 -7.08 9.27 -17.66
C GLU A 11 -8.17 9.43 -16.58
N THR A 12 -7.77 9.77 -15.34
CA THR A 12 -8.73 10.06 -14.26
C THR A 12 -9.56 11.32 -14.58
N GLN A 13 -8.92 12.37 -15.13
CA GLN A 13 -9.63 13.59 -15.53
C GLN A 13 -10.57 13.33 -16.71
N LEU A 14 -10.13 12.58 -17.72
CA LEU A 14 -10.96 12.19 -18.86
C LEU A 14 -12.17 11.38 -18.41
N ALA A 15 -11.98 10.35 -17.58
CA ALA A 15 -13.08 9.55 -17.05
C ALA A 15 -14.07 10.39 -16.21
N ARG A 16 -13.58 11.41 -15.50
CA ARG A 16 -14.45 12.35 -14.76
C ARG A 16 -15.30 13.20 -15.70
N LEU A 17 -14.69 13.74 -16.76
CA LEU A 17 -15.39 14.54 -17.76
C LEU A 17 -16.43 13.71 -18.50
N ASP A 18 -16.08 12.50 -18.92
CA ASP A 18 -16.97 11.53 -19.57
C ASP A 18 -18.22 11.24 -18.71
N LEU A 19 -18.01 10.96 -17.42
CA LEU A 19 -19.09 10.74 -16.46
C LEU A 19 -19.96 12.00 -16.28
N ALA A 20 -19.34 13.18 -16.15
CA ALA A 20 -20.06 14.44 -16.00
C ALA A 20 -20.94 14.75 -17.23
N LEU A 21 -20.39 14.59 -18.44
CA LEU A 21 -21.13 14.78 -19.69
C LEU A 21 -22.33 13.84 -19.80
N LYS A 22 -22.15 12.57 -19.45
CA LYS A 22 -23.24 11.58 -19.46
C LYS A 22 -24.32 11.88 -18.41
N MET A 23 -23.95 12.32 -17.21
CA MET A 23 -24.92 12.72 -16.18
C MET A 23 -25.70 13.99 -16.57
N VAL A 24 -25.05 14.99 -17.16
CA VAL A 24 -25.74 16.20 -17.67
C VAL A 24 -26.70 15.84 -18.81
N GLY A 25 -26.27 15.00 -19.75
CA GLY A 25 -27.11 14.50 -20.83
C GLY A 25 -28.30 13.67 -20.35
N PHE A 26 -28.17 12.96 -19.23
CA PHE A 26 -29.26 12.24 -18.57
C PHE A 26 -30.24 13.19 -17.88
N SER A 27 -29.74 14.22 -17.18
CA SER A 27 -30.58 15.22 -16.50
C SER A 27 -31.44 16.04 -17.48
N ASN A 28 -30.93 16.32 -18.68
CA ASN A 28 -31.61 17.14 -19.69
C ASN A 28 -32.67 16.38 -20.52
N LYS A 29 -32.77 15.05 -20.41
CA LYS A 29 -33.71 14.21 -21.20
C LYS A 29 -34.92 13.70 -20.39
N ARG A 30 -35.29 14.34 -19.28
CA ARG A 30 -36.49 14.02 -18.48
C ARG A 30 -37.82 14.38 -19.15
N THR A 31 -37.94 14.20 -20.46
CA THR A 31 -39.19 14.34 -21.22
C THR A 31 -39.79 12.96 -21.46
N PHE A 32 -40.69 12.56 -20.55
CA PHE A 32 -41.77 11.56 -20.54
C PHE A 32 -41.93 10.41 -21.57
N GLN A 33 -40.95 10.07 -22.40
CA GLN A 33 -41.05 8.91 -23.30
C GLN A 33 -39.78 8.05 -23.20
N GLN A 34 -40.00 6.72 -23.08
CA GLN A 34 -39.04 5.61 -23.20
C GLN A 34 -38.38 5.07 -21.90
N LYS A 35 -39.12 4.22 -21.19
CA LYS A 35 -38.60 3.34 -20.11
C LYS A 35 -37.42 2.45 -20.55
N ASP A 36 -37.40 1.98 -21.81
CA ASP A 36 -36.32 1.12 -22.32
C ASP A 36 -35.01 1.89 -22.63
N GLU A 37 -35.13 3.16 -23.02
CA GLU A 37 -33.95 4.02 -23.21
C GLU A 37 -33.32 4.42 -21.87
N GLU A 38 -34.11 4.58 -20.81
CA GLU A 38 -33.62 4.87 -19.46
C GLU A 38 -32.79 3.71 -18.88
N ALA A 39 -33.20 2.46 -19.14
CA ALA A 39 -32.45 1.27 -18.72
C ALA A 39 -31.10 1.14 -19.43
N SER A 40 -31.02 1.52 -20.71
CA SER A 40 -29.77 1.51 -21.47
C SER A 40 -28.83 2.66 -21.07
N LYS A 41 -29.38 3.87 -20.87
CA LYS A 41 -28.62 5.04 -20.41
C LYS A 41 -28.11 4.86 -18.97
N SER A 42 -28.87 4.21 -18.09
CA SER A 42 -28.41 3.92 -16.73
C SER A 42 -27.26 2.91 -16.72
N LYS A 43 -27.28 1.88 -17.58
CA LYS A 43 -26.14 0.98 -17.78
C LYS A 43 -24.89 1.72 -18.29
N GLU A 44 -25.04 2.63 -19.26
CA GLU A 44 -23.91 3.44 -19.75
C GLU A 44 -23.30 4.29 -18.64
N ILE A 45 -24.12 4.96 -17.82
CA ILE A 45 -23.65 5.74 -16.67
C ILE A 45 -22.94 4.84 -15.67
N GLN A 46 -23.46 3.63 -15.42
CA GLN A 46 -22.84 2.67 -14.52
C GLN A 46 -21.46 2.23 -15.04
N VAL A 47 -21.33 1.95 -16.34
CA VAL A 47 -20.03 1.60 -16.97
C VAL A 47 -19.04 2.77 -16.83
N MET A 48 -19.47 3.99 -17.10
CA MET A 48 -18.62 5.18 -16.94
C MET A 48 -18.21 5.42 -15.49
N LYS A 49 -19.12 5.17 -14.55
CA LYS A 49 -18.83 5.23 -13.11
C LYS A 49 -17.79 4.18 -12.71
N SER A 50 -17.95 2.93 -13.15
CA SER A 50 -16.96 1.87 -12.90
C SER A 50 -15.59 2.21 -13.49
N ARG A 51 -15.55 2.81 -14.68
CA ARG A 51 -14.30 3.29 -15.30
C ARG A 51 -13.67 4.41 -14.48
N TYR A 52 -14.45 5.38 -14.02
CA TYR A 52 -13.96 6.46 -13.15
C TYR A 52 -13.42 5.91 -11.82
N ASP A 53 -14.18 5.03 -11.15
CA ASP A 53 -13.79 4.39 -9.88
C ASP A 53 -12.49 3.58 -10.03
N TYR A 54 -12.29 2.92 -11.17
CA TYR A 54 -11.07 2.20 -11.49
C TYR A 54 -9.84 3.13 -11.58
N PHE A 55 -9.96 4.24 -12.32
CA PHE A 55 -8.86 5.21 -12.42
C PHE A 55 -8.61 5.96 -11.11
N LEU A 56 -9.67 6.21 -10.33
CA LEU A 56 -9.56 6.80 -9.00
C LEU A 56 -8.73 5.89 -8.08
N LYS A 57 -9.02 4.58 -8.04
CA LYS A 57 -8.22 3.60 -7.29
C LYS A 57 -6.77 3.56 -7.76
N LYS A 58 -6.52 3.61 -9.07
CA LYS A 58 -5.14 3.69 -9.60
C LYS A 58 -4.42 4.96 -9.17
N LYS A 59 -5.11 6.09 -9.13
CA LYS A 59 -4.55 7.37 -8.66
C LYS A 59 -4.23 7.30 -7.17
N GLU A 60 -5.07 6.67 -6.37
CA GLU A 60 -4.80 6.44 -4.94
C GLU A 60 -3.56 5.56 -4.73
N GLN A 61 -3.36 4.52 -5.56
CA GLN A 61 -2.17 3.67 -5.51
C GLN A 61 -0.85 4.40 -5.81
N LEU A 62 -0.88 5.59 -6.44
CA LEU A 62 0.31 6.43 -6.59
C LEU A 62 0.78 7.03 -5.26
N PHE A 63 -0.09 7.09 -4.25
CA PHE A 63 0.27 7.51 -2.91
C PHE A 63 0.79 6.30 -2.12
N LEU A 64 2.10 6.20 -2.04
CA LEU A 64 2.76 5.20 -1.22
C LEU A 64 2.59 5.57 0.26
N ARG A 65 1.86 4.71 0.97
CA ARG A 65 1.67 4.74 2.42
C ARG A 65 2.28 3.49 3.01
N SER A 66 2.91 3.62 4.18
CA SER A 66 3.32 2.45 4.94
C SER A 66 2.10 1.72 5.46
N SER A 67 2.14 0.39 5.47
CA SER A 67 1.14 -0.45 6.14
C SER A 67 1.44 -0.63 7.64
N ILE A 68 2.65 -0.27 8.08
CA ILE A 68 3.13 -0.44 9.44
C ILE A 68 3.77 0.84 9.97
N ASP A 69 3.66 1.07 11.27
CA ASP A 69 4.47 2.08 11.95
C ASP A 69 5.90 1.54 12.10
N GLY A 70 6.90 2.33 11.71
CA GLY A 70 8.27 1.85 11.71
C GLY A 70 9.27 2.86 11.14
N ILE A 71 10.52 2.42 11.03
CA ILE A 71 11.63 3.24 10.51
C ILE A 71 12.00 2.78 9.10
N ILE A 72 12.25 3.75 8.22
CA ILE A 72 12.79 3.49 6.88
C ILE A 72 14.25 3.04 7.01
N VAL A 73 14.54 1.81 6.59
CA VAL A 73 15.89 1.22 6.70
C VAL A 73 16.68 1.38 5.41
N SER A 74 16.02 1.24 4.25
CA SER A 74 16.68 1.37 2.95
C SER A 74 15.65 1.49 1.81
N PRO A 75 16.03 2.07 0.67
CA PRO A 75 17.22 2.93 0.44
C PRO A 75 17.00 4.37 0.95
N ASN A 76 18.02 5.22 0.85
CA ASN A 76 17.89 6.66 1.15
C ASN A 76 16.81 7.28 0.24
N VAL A 77 15.83 7.96 0.83
CA VAL A 77 14.67 8.54 0.12
C VAL A 77 15.11 9.48 -1.01
N GLU A 78 16.23 10.19 -0.85
CA GLU A 78 16.74 11.08 -1.90
C GLU A 78 17.18 10.34 -3.16
N SER A 79 17.70 9.13 -3.02
CA SER A 79 18.13 8.29 -4.15
C SER A 79 16.97 7.78 -5.01
N LEU A 80 15.72 7.92 -4.54
CA LEU A 80 14.52 7.50 -5.26
C LEU A 80 13.96 8.59 -6.19
N LYS A 81 14.39 9.85 -6.02
CA LYS A 81 13.92 10.97 -6.85
C LYS A 81 14.31 10.75 -8.32
N GLY A 82 13.34 10.88 -9.23
CA GLY A 82 13.56 10.73 -10.67
C GLY A 82 13.66 9.28 -11.18
N ARG A 83 13.56 8.27 -10.31
CA ARG A 83 13.53 6.87 -10.74
C ARG A 83 12.12 6.43 -11.13
N TYR A 84 12.05 5.55 -12.12
CA TYR A 84 10.82 4.89 -12.54
C TYR A 84 10.71 3.55 -11.81
N PHE A 85 9.51 3.20 -11.36
CA PHE A 85 9.22 1.97 -10.63
C PHE A 85 8.15 1.17 -11.38
N LYS A 86 8.26 -0.17 -11.32
CA LYS A 86 7.22 -1.07 -11.82
C LYS A 86 6.26 -1.44 -10.69
N ALA A 87 5.04 -1.84 -11.06
CA ALA A 87 4.09 -2.36 -10.10
C ALA A 87 4.63 -3.63 -9.43
N GLY A 88 4.52 -3.72 -8.10
CA GLY A 88 5.05 -4.83 -7.30
C GLY A 88 6.54 -4.72 -6.95
N GLU A 89 7.25 -3.71 -7.45
CA GLU A 89 8.65 -3.47 -7.09
C GLU A 89 8.76 -2.93 -5.65
N THR A 90 9.75 -3.42 -4.90
CA THR A 90 10.00 -2.95 -3.54
C THR A 90 10.71 -1.59 -3.59
N ILE A 91 9.99 -0.53 -3.20
CA ILE A 91 10.50 0.85 -3.22
C ILE A 91 11.21 1.23 -1.91
N LEU A 92 10.62 0.84 -0.77
CA LEU A 92 11.11 1.15 0.57
C LEU A 92 11.03 -0.09 1.45
N LYS A 93 12.06 -0.32 2.26
CA LYS A 93 12.05 -1.29 3.34
C LYS A 93 11.80 -0.56 4.66
N ILE A 94 10.67 -0.88 5.27
CA ILE A 94 10.24 -0.34 6.56
C ILE A 94 10.40 -1.46 7.58
N ARG A 95 11.08 -1.16 8.68
CA ARG A 95 11.28 -2.11 9.77
C ARG A 95 10.29 -1.79 10.88
N ASP A 96 9.52 -2.79 11.26
CA ASP A 96 8.68 -2.77 12.46
C ASP A 96 9.57 -2.65 13.70
N MET A 97 9.15 -1.82 14.65
CA MET A 97 9.84 -1.61 15.92
C MET A 97 9.19 -2.34 17.10
N HIS A 98 8.05 -3.00 16.90
CA HIS A 98 7.36 -3.72 17.98
C HIS A 98 8.00 -5.08 18.26
N HIS A 99 8.58 -5.71 17.23
CA HIS A 99 9.17 -7.05 17.33
C HIS A 99 10.64 -7.00 16.89
N PHE A 100 11.54 -7.32 17.81
CA PHE A 100 12.95 -7.50 17.52
C PHE A 100 13.31 -8.98 17.64
N SER A 101 13.83 -9.55 16.55
CA SER A 101 14.52 -10.83 16.60
C SER A 101 16.01 -10.61 16.74
N LEU A 102 16.62 -11.31 17.69
CA LEU A 102 18.06 -11.32 17.91
C LEU A 102 18.58 -12.70 17.51
N VAL A 103 19.53 -12.73 16.59
CA VAL A 103 20.20 -13.96 16.18
C VAL A 103 21.57 -13.98 16.84
N ALA A 104 21.74 -14.90 17.81
CA ALA A 104 23.02 -15.16 18.44
C ALA A 104 23.61 -16.45 17.87
N PRO A 105 24.74 -16.41 17.14
CA PRO A 105 25.38 -17.62 16.67
C PRO A 105 25.92 -18.41 17.86
N LEU A 106 25.47 -19.65 18.01
CA LEU A 106 25.96 -20.57 19.03
C LEU A 106 27.02 -21.49 18.43
N ASN A 107 28.04 -21.82 19.21
CA ASN A 107 28.96 -22.90 18.86
C ASN A 107 28.37 -24.28 19.21
N GLN A 108 29.01 -25.35 18.75
CA GLN A 108 28.49 -26.72 18.88
C GLN A 108 28.35 -27.21 20.34
N SER A 109 29.13 -26.66 21.28
CA SER A 109 28.99 -26.98 22.70
C SER A 109 27.83 -26.22 23.34
N GLN A 110 27.62 -24.95 22.97
CA GLN A 110 26.51 -24.12 23.45
C GLN A 110 25.16 -24.60 22.91
N SER A 111 25.11 -25.05 21.65
CA SER A 111 23.87 -25.56 21.04
C SER A 111 23.33 -26.82 21.72
N ARG A 112 24.14 -27.54 22.50
CA ARG A 112 23.70 -28.71 23.28
C ARG A 112 22.94 -28.32 24.55
N ILE A 113 23.11 -27.09 25.03
CA ILE A 113 22.56 -26.61 26.30
C ILE A 113 21.34 -25.70 26.06
N VAL A 114 21.23 -25.12 24.87
CA VAL A 114 20.10 -24.28 24.46
C VAL A 114 19.01 -25.13 23.82
N TYR A 115 17.79 -25.05 24.35
CA TYR A 115 16.61 -25.77 23.85
C TYR A 115 15.40 -24.83 23.72
N SER A 116 14.44 -25.18 22.86
CA SER A 116 13.19 -24.44 22.66
C SER A 116 12.42 -24.29 23.99
N GLY A 117 11.85 -23.11 24.24
CA GLY A 117 11.17 -22.81 25.51
C GLY A 117 12.10 -22.45 26.68
N ALA A 118 13.43 -22.50 26.52
CA ALA A 118 14.35 -22.03 27.56
C ALA A 118 14.26 -20.50 27.74
N GLU A 119 14.42 -20.04 28.98
CA GLU A 119 14.48 -18.63 29.32
C GLU A 119 15.90 -18.08 29.06
N VAL A 120 15.99 -17.01 28.28
CA VAL A 120 17.24 -16.35 27.92
C VAL A 120 17.27 -14.96 28.54
N LYS A 121 18.29 -14.72 29.36
CA LYS A 121 18.58 -13.40 29.92
C LYS A 121 19.66 -12.72 29.08
N GLY A 122 19.34 -11.56 28.54
CA GLY A 122 20.23 -10.74 27.73
C GLY A 122 20.53 -9.38 28.37
N ILE A 123 21.60 -8.75 27.90
CA ILE A 123 22.00 -7.39 28.29
C ILE A 123 22.28 -6.59 27.02
N TRP A 124 21.63 -5.45 26.87
CA TRP A 124 21.99 -4.47 25.85
C TRP A 124 23.33 -3.82 26.22
N ILE A 125 24.38 -4.07 25.45
CA ILE A 125 25.73 -3.56 25.75
C ILE A 125 25.76 -2.03 25.78
N SER A 126 25.03 -1.40 24.85
CA SER A 126 25.00 0.07 24.68
C SER A 126 24.27 0.79 25.81
N THR A 127 23.18 0.23 26.33
CA THR A 127 22.32 0.88 27.35
C THR A 127 22.43 0.24 28.73
N LYS A 128 23.14 -0.89 28.86
CA LYS A 128 23.23 -1.74 30.05
C LYS A 128 21.88 -2.23 30.58
N LYS A 129 20.82 -2.13 29.80
CA LYS A 129 19.49 -2.63 30.18
C LYS A 129 19.42 -4.14 30.01
N TYR A 130 18.86 -4.79 31.02
CA TYR A 130 18.59 -6.23 31.02
C TYR A 130 17.26 -6.50 30.32
N PHE A 131 17.18 -7.65 29.65
CA PHE A 131 15.93 -8.18 29.12
C PHE A 131 15.88 -9.70 29.31
N ILE A 132 14.67 -10.23 29.35
CA ILE A 132 14.40 -11.66 29.50
C ILE A 132 13.44 -12.04 28.38
N VAL A 133 13.76 -13.09 27.64
CA VAL A 133 12.95 -13.59 26.52
C VAL A 133 12.92 -15.11 26.60
N MET A 134 11.74 -15.69 26.35
CA MET A 134 11.58 -17.14 26.22
C MET A 134 11.81 -17.54 24.76
N LEU A 135 12.62 -18.57 24.52
CA LEU A 135 12.83 -19.09 23.18
C LEU A 135 11.52 -19.70 22.64
N PRO A 136 11.19 -19.49 21.36
CA PRO A 136 10.00 -20.08 20.77
C PRO A 136 10.04 -21.61 20.89
N MET A 137 8.87 -22.21 21.14
CA MET A 137 8.70 -23.67 21.18
C MET A 137 8.91 -24.29 19.80
#